data_AF-A0AA37PD91-F1
#
_entry.id   AF-A0AA37PD91-F1
#
_cell.length_a   1.000
_cell.length_b   1.000
_cell.length_c   1.000
_cell.angle_alpha   90.00
_cell.angle_beta   90.00
_cell.angle_gamma   90.00
#
_symmetry.space_group_name_H-M   'P 1'
#
loop_
_entity.id
_entity.type
_entity.pdbx_description
1 polymer ?
#
loop_
_entity_poly.entity_id
_entity_poly.type
_entity_poly.pdbx_seq_one_letter_code
_entity_poly.pdbx_strand_id
1 'polypeptide(L)'
;MEAQGARIITDMLKALESIKTRDYDTITKALDGLSGNIREIGALLERMYEHCDPMVFFYEIRPFLAGSKNMAAAGLPNGIFYNEGDGRGSWQQLRGGSNGQSSLIQFLDIVLGVEHTSEGNSNPHASKGAASKEKVPAFHEEVRSYMPGPHKRFLEHVSRMGSIREFAKLPASTVEQERFREAYQVATKTMTEFRNKHLQIVTRYIVLPSKKAYSGAKVDLASTSAVKDEQLTGTGGTALMPFLKQTRDETLQAGQLEREARK
;
A
#
# COMPACT_ATOMS: atom_id res chain seq x y z
N MET A 1 0.45 5.15 -14.20
CA MET A 1 1.27 5.00 -12.97
C MET A 1 2.21 3.80 -13.07
N GLU A 2 1.70 2.57 -13.16
CA GLU A 2 2.52 1.33 -13.23
C GLU A 2 3.64 1.38 -14.29
N ALA A 3 3.33 1.77 -15.53
CA ALA A 3 4.31 1.86 -16.62
C ALA A 3 5.41 2.91 -16.38
N GLN A 4 5.08 4.01 -15.71
CA GLN A 4 6.07 5.03 -15.33
C GLN A 4 6.96 4.49 -14.20
N GLY A 5 6.35 3.90 -13.18
CA GLY A 5 7.07 3.28 -12.07
C GLY A 5 8.02 2.17 -12.48
N ALA A 6 7.66 1.36 -13.47
CA ALA A 6 8.49 0.26 -13.96
C ALA A 6 9.89 0.71 -14.42
N ARG A 7 10.06 1.97 -14.85
CA ARG A 7 11.32 2.52 -15.36
C ARG A 7 12.46 2.49 -14.34
N ILE A 8 12.15 2.56 -13.04
CA ILE A 8 13.17 2.57 -11.98
C ILE A 8 13.56 1.18 -11.49
N ILE A 9 12.85 0.12 -11.90
CA ILE A 9 13.05 -1.22 -11.33
C ILE A 9 14.50 -1.68 -11.52
N THR A 10 15.03 -1.59 -12.75
CA THR A 10 16.40 -2.04 -13.05
C THR A 10 17.46 -1.23 -12.29
N ASP A 11 17.26 0.07 -12.12
CA ASP A 11 18.23 0.92 -11.42
C ASP A 11 18.24 0.63 -9.92
N MET A 12 17.08 0.36 -9.32
CA MET A 12 17.02 -0.06 -7.91
C MET A 12 17.56 -1.47 -7.68
N LEU A 13 17.41 -2.39 -8.64
CA LEU A 13 18.05 -3.71 -8.55
C LEU A 13 19.58 -3.58 -8.55
N LYS A 14 20.14 -2.75 -9.43
CA LYS A 14 21.57 -2.43 -9.44
C LYS A 14 22.01 -1.78 -8.13
N ALA A 15 21.21 -0.84 -7.60
CA ALA A 15 21.50 -0.20 -6.32
C ALA A 15 21.58 -1.21 -5.16
N LEU A 16 20.66 -2.18 -5.11
CA LEU A 16 20.69 -3.26 -4.12
C LEU A 16 21.93 -4.15 -4.25
N GLU A 17 22.34 -4.49 -5.47
CA GLU A 17 23.57 -5.25 -5.72
C GLU A 17 24.83 -4.47 -5.30
N SER A 18 24.87 -3.16 -5.56
CA SER A 18 25.95 -2.23 -5.21
C SER A 18 26.17 -2.05 -3.71
N ILE A 19 25.24 -2.50 -2.84
CA ILE A 19 25.44 -2.49 -1.39
C ILE A 19 26.69 -3.30 -1.00
N LYS A 20 26.91 -4.45 -1.64
CA LYS A 20 28.01 -5.37 -1.30
C LYS A 20 29.39 -4.77 -1.56
N THR A 21 29.50 -3.98 -2.63
CA THR A 21 30.74 -3.29 -3.03
C THR A 21 30.87 -1.89 -2.43
N ARG A 22 29.85 -1.44 -1.68
CA ARG A 22 29.77 -0.07 -1.14
C ARG A 22 29.93 1.01 -2.21
N ASP A 23 29.35 0.77 -3.38
CA ASP A 23 29.33 1.74 -4.47
C ASP A 23 28.24 2.80 -4.19
N TYR A 24 28.61 3.79 -3.38
CA TYR A 24 27.73 4.87 -2.96
C TYR A 24 27.22 5.72 -4.14
N ASP A 25 28.03 5.90 -5.19
CA ASP A 25 27.65 6.74 -6.35
C ASP A 25 26.52 6.09 -7.16
N THR A 26 26.63 4.79 -7.44
CA THR A 26 25.56 4.05 -8.13
C THR A 26 24.26 4.06 -7.33
N ILE A 27 24.33 3.83 -6.02
CA ILE A 27 23.14 3.82 -5.16
C ILE A 27 22.51 5.22 -5.10
N THR A 28 23.33 6.27 -4.96
CA THR A 28 22.87 7.67 -4.92
C THR A 28 22.14 8.04 -6.20
N LYS A 29 22.73 7.76 -7.37
CA LYS A 29 22.11 8.03 -8.68
C LYS A 29 20.78 7.32 -8.84
N ALA A 30 20.67 6.06 -8.38
CA ALA A 30 19.42 5.31 -8.42
C ALA A 30 18.35 5.93 -7.50
N LEU A 31 18.72 6.39 -6.30
CA LEU A 31 17.80 7.06 -5.36
C LEU A 31 17.31 8.42 -5.88
N ASP A 32 18.19 9.18 -6.53
CA ASP A 32 17.84 10.44 -7.20
C ASP A 32 16.84 10.18 -8.34
N GLY A 33 17.13 9.17 -9.18
CA GLY A 33 16.23 8.72 -10.25
C GLY A 33 14.89 8.23 -9.70
N LEU A 34 14.91 7.49 -8.59
CA LEU A 34 13.70 7.01 -7.91
C LEU A 34 12.83 8.17 -7.44
N SER A 35 13.45 9.19 -6.82
CA SER A 35 12.74 10.38 -6.37
C SER A 35 12.07 11.10 -7.54
N GLY A 36 12.79 11.28 -8.66
CA GLY A 36 12.21 11.84 -9.89
C GLY A 36 11.02 11.02 -10.38
N ASN A 37 11.17 9.69 -10.45
CA ASN A 37 10.13 8.80 -10.92
C ASN A 37 8.88 8.81 -10.04
N ILE A 38 9.03 8.82 -8.70
CA ILE A 38 7.90 8.90 -7.77
C ILE A 38 7.13 10.22 -7.96
N ARG A 39 7.81 11.35 -8.21
CA ARG A 39 7.14 12.63 -8.50
C ARG A 39 6.30 12.55 -9.78
N GLU A 40 6.83 11.92 -10.83
CA GLU A 40 6.09 11.71 -12.08
C GLU A 40 4.88 10.79 -11.88
N ILE A 41 5.03 9.71 -11.10
CA ILE A 41 3.90 8.84 -10.71
C ILE A 41 2.84 9.64 -9.94
N GLY A 42 3.27 10.52 -9.02
CA GLY A 42 2.39 11.40 -8.26
C GLY A 42 1.63 12.39 -9.14
N ALA A 43 2.27 12.97 -10.15
CA ALA A 43 1.60 13.83 -11.12
C ALA A 43 0.57 13.04 -11.96
N LEU A 44 0.91 11.82 -12.37
CA LEU A 44 -0.02 10.93 -13.07
C LEU A 44 -1.22 10.51 -12.21
N LEU A 45 -1.04 10.34 -10.90
CA LEU A 45 -2.14 10.03 -9.97
C LEU A 45 -3.18 11.17 -9.94
N GLU A 46 -2.74 12.43 -9.99
CA GLU A 46 -3.64 13.59 -9.97
C GLU A 46 -4.46 13.72 -11.26
N ARG A 47 -4.01 13.13 -12.37
CA ARG A 47 -4.80 13.08 -13.62
C ARG A 47 -6.10 12.28 -13.49
N MET A 48 -6.29 11.53 -12.40
CA MET A 48 -7.60 10.97 -12.07
C MET A 48 -8.69 12.05 -12.03
N TYR A 49 -8.36 13.29 -11.65
CA TYR A 49 -9.32 14.40 -11.63
C TYR A 49 -9.88 14.76 -13.02
N GLU A 50 -9.17 14.43 -14.11
CA GLU A 50 -9.57 14.77 -15.48
C GLU A 50 -10.77 13.93 -15.95
N HIS A 51 -10.80 12.65 -15.58
CA HIS A 51 -11.68 11.65 -16.20
C HIS A 51 -12.40 10.72 -15.21
N CYS A 52 -12.30 10.99 -13.91
CA CYS A 52 -12.97 10.21 -12.88
C CYS A 52 -13.81 11.13 -11.99
N ASP A 53 -15.14 11.09 -12.15
CA ASP A 53 -16.05 11.80 -11.27
C ASP A 53 -16.11 11.11 -9.88
N PRO A 54 -15.93 11.84 -8.76
CA PRO A 54 -15.93 11.25 -7.44
C PRO A 54 -17.23 10.55 -7.02
N MET A 55 -18.40 11.07 -7.43
CA MET A 55 -19.69 10.47 -7.07
C MET A 55 -19.93 9.20 -7.88
N VAL A 56 -19.63 9.23 -9.18
CA VAL A 56 -19.70 8.04 -10.06
C VAL A 56 -18.73 6.97 -9.57
N PHE A 57 -17.48 7.33 -9.25
CA PHE A 57 -16.52 6.38 -8.71
C PHE A 57 -17.04 5.71 -7.43
N PHE A 58 -17.53 6.50 -6.48
CA PHE A 58 -17.97 5.97 -5.20
C PHE A 58 -19.25 5.12 -5.28
N TYR A 59 -20.26 5.58 -6.02
CA TYR A 59 -21.59 4.94 -6.04
C TYR A 59 -21.78 3.92 -7.16
N GLU A 60 -21.04 4.04 -8.27
CA GLU A 60 -21.23 3.18 -9.44
C GLU A 60 -20.06 2.24 -9.70
N ILE A 61 -18.82 2.63 -9.40
CA ILE A 61 -17.64 1.79 -9.71
C ILE A 61 -17.15 1.00 -8.50
N ARG A 62 -16.88 1.67 -7.38
CA ARG A 62 -16.37 1.09 -6.13
C ARG A 62 -17.17 -0.15 -5.64
N PRO A 63 -18.50 -0.21 -5.77
CA PRO A 63 -19.29 -1.43 -5.55
C PRO A 63 -18.72 -2.70 -6.17
N PHE A 64 -18.40 -2.64 -7.45
CA PHE A 64 -17.91 -3.79 -8.22
C PHE A 64 -16.48 -4.18 -7.86
N LEU A 65 -15.76 -3.31 -7.15
CA LEU A 65 -14.40 -3.56 -6.69
C LEU A 65 -14.35 -4.15 -5.28
N ALA A 66 -15.48 -4.17 -4.56
CA ALA A 66 -15.55 -4.72 -3.22
C ALA A 66 -15.47 -6.25 -3.25
N GLY A 67 -14.75 -6.82 -2.28
CA GLY A 67 -14.69 -8.26 -2.08
C GLY A 67 -15.73 -8.75 -1.08
N SER A 68 -15.62 -10.02 -0.70
CA SER A 68 -16.49 -10.67 0.28
C SER A 68 -15.86 -10.82 1.67
N LYS A 69 -14.54 -10.55 1.80
CA LYS A 69 -13.83 -10.60 3.08
C LYS A 69 -14.16 -9.39 3.98
N ASN A 70 -14.42 -9.66 5.25
CA ASN A 70 -14.84 -8.68 6.26
C ASN A 70 -16.18 -7.96 5.93
N MET A 71 -17.06 -8.58 5.12
CA MET A 71 -18.33 -8.00 4.68
C MET A 71 -19.56 -8.57 5.39
N ALA A 72 -19.41 -9.04 6.64
CA ALA A 72 -20.51 -9.58 7.43
C ALA A 72 -21.64 -8.56 7.63
N ALA A 73 -21.31 -7.29 7.90
CA ALA A 73 -22.27 -6.19 8.04
C ALA A 73 -23.05 -5.91 6.75
N ALA A 74 -22.52 -6.31 5.59
CA ALA A 74 -23.17 -6.21 4.29
C ALA A 74 -23.97 -7.48 3.93
N GLY A 75 -24.09 -8.46 4.84
CA GLY A 75 -24.84 -9.70 4.60
C GLY A 75 -24.01 -10.83 3.99
N LEU A 76 -22.68 -10.73 3.99
CA LEU A 76 -21.76 -11.78 3.53
C LEU A 76 -20.91 -12.34 4.70
N PRO A 77 -21.51 -12.91 5.76
CA PRO A 77 -20.76 -13.38 6.93
C PRO A 77 -19.76 -14.50 6.61
N ASN A 78 -20.09 -15.35 5.63
CA ASN A 78 -19.23 -16.45 5.17
C ASN A 78 -18.57 -16.16 3.81
N GLY A 79 -18.74 -14.95 3.27
CA GLY A 79 -18.31 -14.60 1.93
C GLY A 79 -19.23 -15.15 0.82
N ILE A 80 -18.64 -15.68 -0.26
CA ILE A 80 -19.36 -16.19 -1.44
C ILE A 80 -19.18 -17.70 -1.54
N PHE A 81 -20.24 -18.44 -1.86
CA PHE A 81 -20.15 -19.88 -2.12
C PHE A 81 -19.70 -20.11 -3.57
N TYR A 82 -18.54 -20.74 -3.74
CA TYR A 82 -18.02 -21.16 -5.04
C TYR A 82 -18.46 -22.59 -5.31
N ASN A 83 -19.41 -22.76 -6.22
CA ASN A 83 -19.93 -24.06 -6.63
C ASN A 83 -19.00 -24.71 -7.66
N GLU A 84 -18.52 -25.92 -7.39
CA GLU A 84 -17.64 -26.70 -8.27
C GLU A 84 -18.42 -27.76 -9.08
N GLY A 85 -19.73 -27.88 -8.88
CA GLY A 85 -20.56 -28.94 -9.44
C GLY A 85 -20.62 -30.18 -8.54
N ASP A 86 -21.53 -31.11 -8.87
CA ASP A 86 -21.67 -32.41 -8.18
C ASP A 86 -21.88 -32.32 -6.66
N GLY A 87 -22.56 -31.26 -6.19
CA GLY A 87 -22.75 -31.01 -4.75
C GLY A 87 -21.48 -30.58 -4.01
N ARG A 88 -20.38 -30.27 -4.72
CA ARG A 88 -19.14 -29.76 -4.16
C ARG A 88 -19.06 -28.24 -4.26
N GLY A 89 -18.40 -27.64 -3.27
CA GLY A 89 -18.14 -26.22 -3.23
C GLY A 89 -17.72 -25.76 -1.85
N SER A 90 -17.30 -24.50 -1.75
CA SER A 90 -16.86 -23.93 -0.47
C SER A 90 -17.24 -22.45 -0.36
N TRP A 91 -17.55 -22.03 0.87
CA TRP A 91 -17.67 -20.62 1.20
C TRP A 91 -16.28 -20.00 1.27
N GLN A 92 -16.08 -18.88 0.57
CA GLN A 92 -14.80 -18.19 0.53
C GLN A 92 -14.96 -16.69 0.75
N GLN A 93 -14.05 -16.16 1.57
CA GLN A 93 -13.90 -14.73 1.82
C GLN A 93 -12.67 -14.22 1.08
N LEU A 94 -12.89 -13.48 0.00
CA LEU A 94 -11.83 -12.90 -0.82
C LEU A 94 -11.84 -11.38 -0.72
N ARG A 95 -10.67 -10.75 -0.67
CA ARG A 95 -10.53 -9.29 -0.64
C ARG A 95 -10.88 -8.71 -2.00
N GLY A 96 -11.46 -7.51 -1.98
CA GLY A 96 -11.69 -6.73 -3.19
C GLY A 96 -10.40 -6.14 -3.75
N GLY A 97 -10.54 -5.46 -4.88
CA GLY A 97 -9.43 -4.77 -5.53
C GLY A 97 -8.90 -3.63 -4.65
N SER A 98 -7.58 -3.54 -4.48
CA SER A 98 -6.95 -2.42 -3.78
C SER A 98 -5.54 -2.11 -4.29
N ASN A 99 -5.08 -0.88 -4.12
CA ASN A 99 -3.73 -0.47 -4.50
C ASN A 99 -2.62 -1.26 -3.78
N GLY A 100 -2.92 -1.91 -2.64
CA GLY A 100 -1.95 -2.79 -1.97
C GLY A 100 -1.58 -4.04 -2.78
N GLN A 101 -2.39 -4.40 -3.78
CA GLN A 101 -2.11 -5.48 -4.73
C GLN A 101 -1.14 -5.04 -5.85
N SER A 102 -0.78 -3.75 -5.93
CA SER A 102 0.25 -3.29 -6.85
C SER A 102 1.63 -3.82 -6.43
N SER A 103 2.25 -4.61 -7.30
CA SER A 103 3.62 -5.09 -7.09
C SER A 103 4.63 -3.95 -7.12
N LEU A 104 4.39 -2.90 -7.90
CA LEU A 104 5.24 -1.72 -7.95
C LEU A 104 5.28 -1.01 -6.61
N ILE A 105 4.13 -0.73 -5.99
CA ILE A 105 4.10 -0.02 -4.70
C ILE A 105 4.85 -0.82 -3.63
N GLN A 106 4.62 -2.12 -3.54
CA GLN A 106 5.38 -2.97 -2.60
C GLN A 106 6.86 -3.06 -2.94
N PHE A 107 7.24 -3.04 -4.22
CA PHE A 107 8.64 -2.98 -4.62
C PHE A 107 9.30 -1.70 -4.11
N LEU A 108 8.63 -0.54 -4.26
CA LEU A 108 9.14 0.75 -3.76
C LEU A 108 9.34 0.72 -2.24
N ASP A 109 8.42 0.10 -1.50
CA ASP A 109 8.55 -0.05 -0.05
C ASP A 109 9.74 -0.95 0.32
N ILE A 110 9.91 -2.07 -0.38
CA ILE A 110 11.02 -3.01 -0.13
C ILE A 110 12.37 -2.34 -0.40
N VAL A 111 12.54 -1.63 -1.53
CA VAL A 111 13.83 -1.01 -1.87
C VAL A 111 14.19 0.13 -0.90
N LEU A 112 13.19 0.85 -0.39
CA LEU A 112 13.36 1.89 0.63
C LEU A 112 13.42 1.34 2.06
N GLY A 113 13.26 0.02 2.26
CA GLY A 113 13.27 -0.60 3.57
C GLY A 113 12.12 -0.14 4.49
N VAL A 114 10.95 0.15 3.91
CA VAL A 114 9.73 0.48 4.66
C VAL A 114 9.10 -0.83 5.15
N GLU A 115 8.93 -0.94 6.46
CA GLU A 115 8.30 -2.10 7.10
C GLU A 115 6.86 -1.76 7.51
N HIS A 116 5.92 -2.63 7.16
CA HIS A 116 4.50 -2.45 7.45
C HIS A 116 4.06 -3.41 8.55
N THR A 117 3.53 -2.88 9.66
CA THR A 117 3.03 -3.71 10.76
C THR A 117 1.57 -4.14 10.53
N SER A 118 1.12 -5.16 11.27
CA SER A 118 -0.23 -5.70 11.16
C SER A 118 -1.31 -4.84 11.84
N GLU A 119 -0.94 -3.75 12.53
CA GLU A 119 -1.89 -2.92 13.30
C GLU A 119 -3.02 -2.35 12.43
N GLY A 120 -2.71 -2.01 11.18
CA GLY A 120 -3.64 -1.47 10.18
C GLY A 120 -4.51 -2.52 9.49
N ASN A 121 -4.32 -3.81 9.79
CA ASN A 121 -5.16 -4.89 9.27
C ASN A 121 -6.51 -5.00 9.95
N SER A 122 -6.76 -4.14 10.94
CA SER A 122 -7.93 -4.17 11.79
C SER A 122 -9.20 -4.21 10.95
N ASN A 123 -10.02 -5.25 11.18
CA ASN A 123 -11.37 -5.31 10.65
C ASN A 123 -12.17 -4.20 11.34
N PRO A 124 -12.67 -3.19 10.60
CA PRO A 124 -13.41 -2.07 11.19
C PRO A 124 -14.69 -2.51 11.92
N HIS A 125 -15.19 -3.72 11.65
CA HIS A 125 -16.39 -4.29 12.27
C HIS A 125 -16.08 -5.33 13.36
N ALA A 126 -14.81 -5.52 13.76
CA ALA A 126 -14.46 -6.41 14.85
C ALA A 126 -14.76 -5.77 16.22
N SER A 127 -15.42 -6.51 17.12
CA SER A 127 -15.60 -6.10 18.52
C SER A 127 -14.25 -5.90 19.21
N LYS A 128 -14.08 -4.79 19.94
CA LYS A 128 -12.83 -4.34 20.62
C LYS A 128 -12.26 -5.30 21.71
N GLY A 129 -12.68 -6.56 21.76
CA GLY A 129 -12.31 -7.53 22.81
C GLY A 129 -11.56 -8.79 22.34
N ALA A 130 -11.39 -9.02 21.03
CA ALA A 130 -10.72 -10.22 20.54
C ALA A 130 -9.25 -9.92 20.17
N ALA A 131 -8.38 -9.84 21.17
CA ALA A 131 -6.94 -9.90 20.94
C ALA A 131 -6.59 -11.33 20.49
N SER A 132 -6.47 -11.54 19.18
CA SER A 132 -5.93 -12.79 18.65
C SER A 132 -4.45 -12.88 19.05
N LYS A 133 -4.08 -13.93 19.80
CA LYS A 133 -2.69 -14.26 20.18
C LYS A 133 -1.82 -14.71 19.00
N GLU A 134 -2.40 -14.83 17.80
CA GLU A 134 -1.70 -15.22 16.57
C GLU A 134 -1.11 -14.00 15.87
N LYS A 135 0.13 -14.14 15.37
CA LYS A 135 0.81 -13.13 14.57
C LYS A 135 0.12 -13.04 13.21
N VAL A 136 -0.88 -12.16 13.10
CA VAL A 136 -1.60 -11.92 11.84
C VAL A 136 -0.62 -11.32 10.83
N PRO A 137 -0.44 -11.93 9.63
CA PRO A 137 0.43 -11.37 8.59
C PRO A 137 0.01 -9.95 8.24
N ALA A 138 0.95 -9.03 8.01
CA ALA A 138 0.61 -7.67 7.61
C ALA A 138 -0.22 -7.68 6.31
N PHE A 139 -1.12 -6.69 6.12
CA PHE A 139 -2.01 -6.64 4.95
C PHE A 139 -1.23 -6.77 3.64
N HIS A 140 -0.08 -6.09 3.56
CA HIS A 140 0.83 -6.15 2.42
C HIS A 140 1.32 -7.58 2.12
N GLU A 141 1.60 -8.39 3.13
CA GLU A 141 1.98 -9.81 2.95
C GLU A 141 0.82 -10.65 2.47
N GLU A 142 -0.38 -10.42 3.03
CA GLU A 142 -1.58 -11.15 2.63
C GLU A 142 -1.93 -10.87 1.15
N VAL A 143 -1.92 -9.59 0.74
CA VAL A 143 -2.29 -9.21 -0.63
C VAL A 143 -1.28 -9.65 -1.69
N ARG A 144 -0.06 -10.09 -1.31
CA ARG A 144 0.86 -10.75 -2.27
C ARG A 144 0.29 -12.05 -2.82
N SER A 145 -0.61 -12.72 -2.10
CA SER A 145 -1.32 -13.90 -2.62
C SER A 145 -2.30 -13.56 -3.76
N TYR A 146 -2.64 -12.29 -3.92
CA TYR A 146 -3.49 -11.77 -5.00
C TYR A 146 -2.67 -11.23 -6.19
N MET A 147 -1.34 -11.26 -6.11
CA MET A 147 -0.46 -10.86 -7.21
C MET A 147 -0.15 -12.04 -8.13
N PRO A 148 0.18 -11.81 -9.42
CA PRO A 148 0.71 -12.84 -10.29
C PRO A 148 1.90 -13.56 -9.66
N GLY A 149 1.96 -14.89 -9.77
CA GLY A 149 3.00 -15.71 -9.13
C GLY A 149 4.44 -15.24 -9.37
N PRO A 150 4.84 -14.88 -10.62
CA PRO A 150 6.16 -14.31 -10.88
C PRO A 150 6.43 -13.00 -10.13
N HIS A 151 5.44 -12.12 -9.98
CA HIS A 151 5.61 -10.84 -9.29
C HIS A 151 5.80 -11.04 -7.78
N LYS A 152 5.03 -11.95 -7.18
CA LYS A 152 5.22 -12.32 -5.76
C LYS A 152 6.64 -12.84 -5.53
N ARG A 153 7.11 -13.79 -6.35
CA ARG A 153 8.47 -14.34 -6.24
C ARG A 153 9.54 -13.28 -6.46
N PHE A 154 9.30 -12.33 -7.36
CA PHE A 154 10.18 -11.19 -7.57
C PHE A 154 10.31 -10.34 -6.30
N LEU A 155 9.20 -9.96 -5.65
CA LEU A 155 9.24 -9.20 -4.40
C LEU A 155 9.97 -9.95 -3.27
N GLU A 156 9.73 -11.26 -3.15
CA GLU A 156 10.43 -12.13 -2.19
C GLU A 156 11.94 -12.24 -2.45
N HIS A 157 12.34 -12.18 -3.72
CA HIS A 157 13.75 -12.15 -4.10
C HIS A 157 14.38 -10.80 -3.74
N VAL A 158 13.76 -9.69 -4.13
CA VAL A 158 14.24 -8.32 -3.87
C VAL A 158 14.41 -8.08 -2.37
N SER A 159 13.49 -8.57 -1.54
CA SER A 159 13.60 -8.43 -0.07
C SER A 159 14.80 -9.13 0.55
N ARG A 160 15.50 -10.01 -0.20
CA ARG A 160 16.69 -10.73 0.25
C ARG A 160 17.99 -10.17 -0.33
N MET A 161 17.93 -9.16 -1.20
CA MET A 161 19.12 -8.61 -1.88
C MET A 161 19.96 -7.69 -0.98
N GLY A 162 19.39 -7.20 0.12
CA GLY A 162 20.01 -6.25 1.05
C GLY A 162 19.02 -5.20 1.49
N SER A 163 19.47 -4.23 2.30
CA SER A 163 18.63 -3.11 2.76
C SER A 163 19.38 -1.79 2.60
N ILE A 164 18.90 -0.93 1.70
CA ILE A 164 19.44 0.43 1.52
C ILE A 164 19.24 1.24 2.81
N ARG A 165 18.11 1.04 3.51
CA ARG A 165 17.84 1.68 4.80
C ARG A 165 18.90 1.33 5.85
N GLU A 166 19.18 0.04 6.03
CA GLU A 166 20.20 -0.38 7.01
C GLU A 166 21.59 0.10 6.61
N PHE A 167 21.87 0.19 5.31
CA PHE A 167 23.11 0.77 4.81
C PHE A 167 23.21 2.28 5.10
N ALA A 168 22.11 3.04 4.95
CA ALA A 168 22.02 4.47 5.24
C ALA A 168 22.15 4.81 6.75
N LYS A 169 21.78 3.87 7.62
CA LYS A 169 21.96 3.96 9.10
C LYS A 169 23.42 3.79 9.55
N LEU A 170 24.31 3.28 8.71
CA LEU A 170 25.73 3.19 9.06
C LEU A 170 26.33 4.60 9.22
N PRO A 171 27.34 4.79 10.10
CA PRO A 171 28.03 6.07 10.23
C PRO A 171 28.56 6.57 8.88
N ALA A 172 28.49 7.88 8.67
CA ALA A 172 29.04 8.53 7.49
C ALA A 172 30.23 9.38 7.93
N SER A 173 31.35 9.24 7.22
CA SER A 173 32.59 9.97 7.46
C SER A 173 33.18 10.56 6.18
N THR A 174 32.54 10.32 5.04
CA THR A 174 32.95 10.85 3.73
C THR A 174 31.80 11.59 3.08
N VAL A 175 32.13 12.55 2.21
CA VAL A 175 31.15 13.31 1.42
C VAL A 175 30.24 12.40 0.59
N GLU A 176 30.80 11.30 0.06
CA GLU A 176 30.05 10.29 -0.70
C GLU A 176 29.01 9.58 0.15
N GLN A 177 29.35 9.22 1.40
CA GLN A 177 28.43 8.59 2.34
C GLN A 177 27.32 9.54 2.80
N GLU A 178 27.66 10.81 3.02
CA GLU A 178 26.70 11.86 3.37
C GLU A 178 25.70 12.10 2.22
N ARG A 179 26.20 12.22 0.98
CA ARG A 179 25.35 12.39 -0.20
C ARG A 179 24.41 11.20 -0.42
N PHE A 180 24.92 9.98 -0.26
CA PHE A 180 24.07 8.78 -0.29
C PHE A 180 22.96 8.84 0.75
N ARG A 181 23.30 9.22 2.00
CA ARG A 181 22.33 9.33 3.09
C ARG A 181 21.25 10.37 2.77
N GLU A 182 21.65 11.53 2.28
CA GLU A 182 20.74 12.60 1.87
C GLU A 182 19.80 12.12 0.76
N ALA A 183 20.32 11.46 -0.28
CA ALA A 183 19.50 10.92 -1.36
C ALA A 183 18.47 9.89 -0.86
N TYR A 184 18.85 9.04 0.12
CA TYR A 184 17.92 8.10 0.76
C TYR A 184 16.80 8.84 1.53
N GLN A 185 17.15 9.88 2.29
CA GLN A 185 16.17 10.71 3.01
C GLN A 185 15.24 11.46 2.05
N VAL A 186 15.75 11.95 0.92
CA VAL A 186 14.96 12.59 -0.13
C VAL A 186 14.00 11.59 -0.78
N ALA A 187 14.44 10.36 -1.06
CA ALA A 187 13.60 9.33 -1.67
C ALA A 187 12.45 8.90 -0.73
N THR A 188 12.74 8.66 0.55
CA THR A 188 11.72 8.32 1.57
C THR A 188 10.73 9.48 1.81
N LYS A 189 11.22 10.73 1.87
CA LYS A 189 10.37 11.92 1.93
C LYS A 189 9.46 12.01 0.69
N THR A 190 10.00 11.79 -0.50
CA THR A 190 9.24 11.84 -1.76
C THR A 190 8.16 10.74 -1.79
N MET A 191 8.44 9.54 -1.30
CA MET A 191 7.43 8.48 -1.15
C MET A 191 6.35 8.85 -0.11
N THR A 192 6.73 9.54 0.97
CA THR A 192 5.79 10.07 1.97
C THR A 192 4.85 11.11 1.35
N GLU A 193 5.38 12.03 0.54
CA GLU A 193 4.60 13.02 -0.20
C GLU A 193 3.63 12.36 -1.19
N PHE A 194 4.07 11.31 -1.89
CA PHE A 194 3.20 10.52 -2.75
C PHE A 194 2.04 9.87 -1.97
N ARG A 195 2.32 9.31 -0.79
CA ARG A 195 1.28 8.74 0.11
C ARG A 195 0.32 9.83 0.63
N ASN A 196 0.80 11.04 0.88
CA ASN A 196 -0.06 12.19 1.20
C ASN A 196 -1.00 12.56 0.03
N LYS A 197 -0.50 12.56 -1.22
CA LYS A 197 -1.36 12.75 -2.40
C LYS A 197 -2.42 11.65 -2.51
N HIS A 198 -2.06 10.40 -2.25
CA HIS A 198 -3.03 9.30 -2.22
C HIS A 198 -4.11 9.47 -1.13
N LEU A 199 -3.74 9.96 0.07
CA LEU A 199 -4.71 10.31 1.12
C LEU A 199 -5.68 11.42 0.67
N GLN A 200 -5.20 12.42 -0.08
CA GLN A 200 -6.05 13.47 -0.65
C GLN A 200 -7.03 12.92 -1.68
N ILE A 201 -6.56 12.04 -2.58
CA ILE A 201 -7.40 11.31 -3.54
C ILE A 201 -8.48 10.52 -2.79
N VAL A 202 -8.10 9.70 -1.81
CA VAL A 202 -9.06 8.91 -1.02
C VAL A 202 -10.07 9.78 -0.30
N THR A 203 -9.64 10.93 0.23
CA THR A 203 -10.55 11.90 0.85
C THR A 203 -11.59 12.40 -0.16
N ARG A 204 -11.15 12.81 -1.35
CA ARG A 204 -12.03 13.34 -2.40
C ARG A 204 -12.97 12.30 -3.00
N TYR A 205 -12.48 11.08 -3.22
CA TYR A 205 -13.19 10.02 -3.95
C TYR A 205 -13.96 9.05 -3.05
N ILE A 206 -13.70 9.04 -1.74
CA ILE A 206 -14.35 8.11 -0.81
C ILE A 206 -14.99 8.85 0.36
N VAL A 207 -14.22 9.65 1.10
CA VAL A 207 -14.69 10.27 2.34
C VAL A 207 -15.74 11.36 2.09
N LEU A 208 -15.55 12.20 1.07
CA LEU A 208 -16.52 13.25 0.75
C LEU A 208 -17.80 12.68 0.09
N PRO A 209 -17.74 11.76 -0.89
CA PRO A 209 -18.94 11.16 -1.47
C PRO A 209 -19.76 10.35 -0.48
N SER A 210 -19.14 9.65 0.47
CA SER A 210 -19.87 8.84 1.47
C SER A 210 -20.80 9.66 2.36
N LYS A 211 -20.62 10.99 2.43
CA LYS A 211 -21.45 11.91 3.23
C LYS A 211 -22.56 12.59 2.41
N LYS A 212 -22.63 12.34 1.11
CA LYS A 212 -23.57 13.00 0.19
C LYS A 212 -24.63 12.03 -0.30
N ALA A 213 -25.88 12.47 -0.34
CA ALA A 213 -26.95 11.71 -0.98
C ALA A 213 -26.74 11.66 -2.50
N TYR A 214 -27.06 10.52 -3.12
CA TYR A 214 -26.91 10.30 -4.56
C TYR A 214 -28.16 9.62 -5.12
N SER A 215 -28.87 10.31 -6.01
CA SER A 215 -30.20 9.91 -6.53
C SER A 215 -30.19 8.76 -7.54
N GLY A 216 -29.01 8.21 -7.86
CA GLY A 216 -28.83 7.03 -8.70
C GLY A 216 -28.18 5.84 -7.99
N ALA A 217 -28.09 5.87 -6.65
CA ALA A 217 -27.35 4.86 -5.89
C ALA A 217 -27.99 3.47 -6.06
N LYS A 218 -27.31 2.57 -6.77
CA LYS A 218 -27.55 1.13 -6.60
C LYS A 218 -27.12 0.79 -5.17
N VAL A 219 -28.05 0.29 -4.36
CA VAL A 219 -27.79 -0.09 -2.97
C VAL A 219 -26.71 -1.17 -2.96
N ASP A 220 -25.50 -0.87 -2.46
CA ASP A 220 -24.32 -1.72 -2.60
C ASP A 220 -23.69 -2.13 -1.25
N LEU A 221 -23.05 -3.30 -1.20
CA LEU A 221 -22.39 -3.94 -0.06
C LEU A 221 -21.30 -3.08 0.62
N ALA A 222 -20.48 -2.35 -0.15
CA ALA A 222 -19.43 -1.46 0.40
C ALA A 222 -19.94 -0.06 0.75
N SER A 223 -21.15 0.27 0.31
CA SER A 223 -21.83 1.53 0.60
C SER A 223 -22.77 1.37 1.81
N THR A 224 -23.46 0.24 1.95
CA THR A 224 -24.34 -0.10 3.09
C THR A 224 -23.57 -0.20 4.41
N SER A 225 -22.34 -0.72 4.37
CA SER A 225 -21.40 -0.69 5.51
C SER A 225 -20.88 0.72 5.83
N ALA A 226 -20.91 1.66 4.88
CA ALA A 226 -20.56 3.07 5.10
C ALA A 226 -21.71 3.92 5.67
N VAL A 227 -22.98 3.49 5.51
CA VAL A 227 -24.15 4.26 6.01
C VAL A 227 -24.42 4.01 7.50
N LYS A 228 -23.89 2.93 8.09
CA LYS A 228 -24.17 2.55 9.49
C LYS A 228 -23.01 2.73 10.47
N ASP A 229 -21.77 2.88 10.01
CA ASP A 229 -20.58 2.90 10.88
C ASP A 229 -19.76 4.19 10.73
N GLU A 230 -19.20 4.68 11.84
CA GLU A 230 -18.33 5.87 11.87
C GLU A 230 -17.00 5.66 11.12
N GLN A 231 -16.66 4.42 10.73
CA GLN A 231 -15.42 4.07 10.03
C GLN A 231 -15.68 3.49 8.64
N LEU A 232 -15.11 4.14 7.62
CA LEU A 232 -15.18 3.69 6.23
C LEU A 232 -14.25 2.48 5.98
N THR A 233 -14.81 1.42 5.41
CA THR A 233 -14.06 0.23 5.00
C THR A 233 -13.52 0.38 3.57
N GLY A 234 -12.24 0.10 3.35
CA GLY A 234 -11.67 0.01 2.00
C GLY A 234 -12.24 -1.20 1.25
N THR A 235 -12.19 -1.19 -0.08
CA THR A 235 -12.58 -2.35 -0.92
C THR A 235 -11.76 -3.60 -0.61
N GLY A 236 -10.51 -3.41 -0.17
CA GLY A 236 -9.65 -4.47 0.34
C GLY A 236 -10.04 -4.98 1.74
N GLY A 237 -11.03 -4.40 2.42
CA GLY A 237 -11.54 -4.86 3.71
C GLY A 237 -10.77 -4.36 4.94
N THR A 238 -10.03 -3.24 4.82
CA THR A 238 -9.30 -2.58 5.93
C THR A 238 -10.03 -1.32 6.40
N ALA A 239 -9.77 -0.87 7.63
CA ALA A 239 -10.16 0.46 8.07
C ALA A 239 -9.38 1.52 7.25
N LEU A 240 -10.08 2.19 6.34
CA LEU A 240 -9.46 2.91 5.22
C LEU A 240 -8.47 4.00 5.64
N MET A 241 -8.93 4.95 6.47
CA MET A 241 -8.10 6.10 6.87
C MET A 241 -6.99 5.73 7.85
N PRO A 242 -7.22 4.89 8.89
CA PRO A 242 -6.16 4.41 9.77
C PRO A 242 -5.04 3.70 8.99
N PHE A 243 -5.41 2.77 8.11
CA PHE A 243 -4.45 2.00 7.31
C PHE A 243 -3.55 2.91 6.46
N LEU A 244 -4.14 3.84 5.71
CA LEU A 244 -3.38 4.75 4.84
C LEU A 244 -2.47 5.71 5.63
N LYS A 245 -2.94 6.20 6.80
CA LYS A 245 -2.13 7.05 7.67
C LYS A 245 -0.94 6.29 8.24
N GLN A 246 -1.16 5.08 8.75
CA GLN A 246 -0.08 4.22 9.24
C GLN A 246 0.95 3.95 8.16
N THR A 247 0.50 3.55 6.97
CA THR A 247 1.36 3.25 5.82
C THR A 247 2.22 4.48 5.48
N ARG A 248 1.65 5.70 5.46
CA ARG A 248 2.43 6.95 5.33
C ARG A 248 3.44 7.15 6.47
N ASP A 249 3.01 6.97 7.72
CA ASP A 249 3.83 7.25 8.90
C ASP A 249 5.04 6.29 8.99
N GLU A 250 4.85 5.01 8.64
CA GLU A 250 5.93 4.02 8.51
C GLU A 250 6.94 4.42 7.42
N THR A 251 6.50 5.02 6.31
CA THR A 251 7.40 5.55 5.27
C THR A 251 8.21 6.74 5.77
N LEU A 252 7.58 7.63 6.52
CA LEU A 252 8.26 8.77 7.13
C LEU A 252 9.30 8.30 8.15
N GLN A 253 8.94 7.34 9.00
CA GLN A 253 9.85 6.71 9.97
C GLN A 253 11.01 5.98 9.29
N ALA A 254 10.81 5.38 8.11
CA ALA A 254 11.90 4.74 7.38
C ALA A 254 13.02 5.72 6.99
N GLY A 255 12.68 6.99 6.74
CA GLY A 255 13.64 8.07 6.46
C GLY A 255 14.32 8.67 7.70
N GLN A 256 13.83 8.34 8.90
CA GLN A 256 14.47 8.73 10.15
C GLN A 256 15.61 7.73 10.45
N LEU A 257 16.84 8.22 10.34
CA LEU A 257 18.06 7.40 10.46
C LEU A 257 18.64 7.39 11.88
N GLU A 258 17.91 7.95 12.85
CA GLU A 258 18.31 7.92 14.24
C GLU A 258 18.29 6.47 14.75
N ARG A 259 19.28 6.12 15.57
CA ARG A 259 19.26 4.83 16.27
C ARG A 259 18.13 4.88 17.28
N GLU A 260 17.13 4.00 17.13
CA GLU A 260 16.26 3.67 18.25
C GLU A 260 17.17 3.23 19.41
N ALA A 261 17.16 4.00 20.49
CA ALA A 261 17.77 3.58 21.73
C ALA A 261 17.08 2.26 22.11
N ARG A 262 17.83 1.16 22.07
CA ARG A 262 17.34 -0.15 22.55
C ARG A 262 16.78 0.07 23.95
N LYS A 263 15.46 -0.08 24.10
CA LYS A 263 14.82 -0.27 25.41
C LYS A 263 15.11 -1.67 25.91
#